data_AF-A0A9Y2AU15-F1
#
_entry.id   AF-A0A9Y2AU15-F1
#
_cell.length_a   1.000
_cell.length_b   1.000
_cell.length_c   1.000
_cell.angle_alpha   90.00
_cell.angle_beta   90.00
_cell.angle_gamma   90.00
#
_symmetry.space_group_name_H-M   'P 1'
#
loop_
_entity.id
_entity.type
_entity.pdbx_description
1 polymer ?
#
loop_
_entity_poly.entity_id
_entity_poly.type
_entity_poly.pdbx_seq_one_letter_code
_entity_poly.pdbx_strand_id
1 'polypeptide(L)' 'MDDDDQIARATRAKRGSPFLNTEQAAAYLKISGLLLRRMRRLGTGPVFRRHSRYVQYHIDDLDAWSRDHSARGLSK' A
#
# COMPACT_ATOMS: atom_id res chain seq x y z
N MET A 1 -9.31 -4.08 33.27
CA MET A 1 -10.23 -3.22 32.51
C MET A 1 -9.45 -2.59 31.35
N ASP A 2 -8.58 -3.38 30.70
CA ASP A 2 -7.50 -2.89 29.83
C ASP A 2 -7.51 -3.54 28.44
N ASP A 3 -8.27 -4.63 28.29
CA ASP A 3 -8.42 -5.36 27.03
C ASP A 3 -9.38 -4.65 26.05
N ASP A 4 -10.48 -4.05 26.55
CA ASP A 4 -11.42 -3.28 25.74
C ASP A 4 -10.79 -2.02 25.12
N ASP A 5 -9.85 -1.37 25.83
CA ASP A 5 -9.12 -0.19 25.38
C ASP A 5 -8.11 -0.52 24.25
N GLN A 6 -7.49 -1.70 24.33
CA GLN A 6 -6.61 -2.22 23.28
C GLN A 6 -7.38 -2.62 22.01
N ILE A 7 -8.55 -3.25 22.16
CA ILE A 7 -9.44 -3.60 21.04
C ILE A 7 -9.97 -2.33 20.36
N ALA A 8 -10.34 -1.30 21.14
CA ALA A 8 -10.80 -0.01 20.61
C ALA A 8 -9.69 0.74 19.87
N ARG A 9 -8.46 0.81 20.42
CA ARG A 9 -7.30 1.38 19.71
C ARG A 9 -6.97 0.62 18.44
N ALA A 10 -6.95 -0.72 18.48
CA ALA A 10 -6.69 -1.54 17.30
C ALA A 10 -7.77 -1.32 16.22
N THR A 11 -9.03 -1.13 16.61
CA THR A 11 -10.14 -0.85 15.69
C THR A 11 -10.03 0.55 15.07
N ARG A 12 -9.62 1.57 15.84
CA ARG A 12 -9.33 2.92 15.34
C ARG A 12 -8.13 2.94 14.40
N ALA A 13 -7.06 2.23 14.75
CA ALA A 13 -5.90 2.04 13.87
C ALA A 13 -6.30 1.30 12.58
N LYS A 14 -7.17 0.28 12.65
CA LYS A 14 -7.71 -0.39 11.45
C LYS A 14 -8.56 0.54 10.57
N ARG A 15 -9.25 1.53 11.14
CA ARG A 15 -10.09 2.50 10.39
C ARG A 15 -9.31 3.70 9.84
N GLY A 16 -8.16 4.05 10.44
CA GLY A 16 -7.40 5.27 10.11
C GLY A 16 -5.93 5.06 9.79
N SER A 17 -5.42 3.83 9.71
CA SER A 17 -4.03 3.59 9.34
C SER A 17 -3.84 3.86 7.84
N PRO A 18 -2.93 4.75 7.44
CA PRO A 18 -2.65 5.05 6.03
C PRO A 18 -1.81 3.95 5.35
N PHE A 19 -1.60 2.82 6.04
CA PHE A 19 -0.84 1.68 5.56
C PHE A 19 -1.75 0.58 5.03
N LEU A 20 -1.51 0.20 3.78
CA LEU A 20 -2.18 -0.88 3.07
C LEU A 20 -1.24 -2.09 2.93
N ASN A 21 -1.79 -3.29 3.07
CA ASN A 21 -1.06 -4.51 2.74
C ASN A 21 -0.92 -4.66 1.21
N THR A 22 -0.21 -5.70 0.76
CA THR A 22 0.06 -5.90 -0.69
C THR A 22 -1.22 -6.07 -1.53
N GLU A 23 -2.20 -6.81 -1.03
CA GLU A 23 -3.44 -7.03 -1.79
C GLU A 23 -4.31 -5.75 -1.81
N GLN A 24 -4.37 -5.03 -0.69
CA GLN A 24 -5.05 -3.73 -0.62
C GLN A 24 -4.39 -2.68 -1.52
N ALA A 25 -3.06 -2.61 -1.53
CA ALA A 25 -2.32 -1.70 -2.40
C ALA A 25 -2.50 -2.05 -3.89
N ALA A 26 -2.53 -3.33 -4.23
CA ALA A 26 -2.81 -3.77 -5.59
C ALA A 26 -4.24 -3.42 -6.01
N ALA A 27 -5.22 -3.63 -5.12
CA ALA A 27 -6.61 -3.23 -5.34
C ALA A 27 -6.78 -1.70 -5.46
N TYR A 28 -5.99 -0.93 -4.70
CA TYR A 28 -5.94 0.53 -4.78
C TYR A 28 -5.47 1.00 -6.17
N LEU A 29 -4.35 0.43 -6.65
CA LEU A 29 -3.77 0.74 -7.96
C LEU A 29 -4.46 0.05 -9.14
N LYS A 30 -5.50 -0.77 -8.89
CA LYS A 30 -6.22 -1.57 -9.90
C LYS A 30 -5.31 -2.50 -10.71
N ILE A 31 -4.29 -3.08 -10.06
CA ILE A 31 -3.40 -4.07 -10.64
C ILE A 31 -3.45 -5.39 -9.87
N SER A 32 -2.92 -6.47 -10.45
CA SER A 32 -2.81 -7.76 -9.75
C SER A 32 -1.77 -7.71 -8.62
N GLY A 33 -2.07 -8.34 -7.49
CA GLY A 33 -1.12 -8.52 -6.39
C GLY A 33 0.16 -9.25 -6.83
N LEU A 34 0.07 -10.14 -7.82
CA LEU A 34 1.25 -10.81 -8.40
C LEU A 34 2.16 -9.82 -9.14
N LEU A 35 1.56 -8.89 -9.89
CA LEU A 35 2.30 -7.83 -10.58
C LEU A 35 2.98 -6.91 -9.56
N LEU A 36 2.27 -6.48 -8.51
CA LEU A 36 2.85 -5.64 -7.47
C LEU A 36 4.01 -6.34 -6.73
N ARG A 37 3.91 -7.65 -6.48
CA ARG A 37 5.03 -8.46 -5.95
C ARG A 37 6.20 -8.55 -6.93
N ARG A 38 5.94 -8.67 -8.23
CA ARG A 38 6.98 -8.67 -9.28
C ARG A 38 7.68 -7.31 -9.34
N MET A 39 6.94 -6.21 -9.36
CA MET A 39 7.48 -4.85 -9.36
C MET A 39 8.34 -4.57 -8.13
N ARG A 40 7.95 -5.10 -6.96
CA ARG A 40 8.78 -5.04 -5.74
C ARG A 40 10.14 -5.71 -5.92
N ARG A 41 10.17 -6.90 -6.54
CA ARG A 41 11.42 -7.62 -6.82
C ARG A 41 12.30 -6.90 -7.84
N LEU A 42 11.68 -6.23 -8.81
CA LEU A 42 12.35 -5.48 -9.86
C LEU A 42 12.74 -4.05 -9.44
N GLY A 43 12.25 -3.56 -8.31
CA GLY A 43 12.48 -2.17 -7.87
C GLY A 43 11.71 -1.12 -8.67
N THR A 44 10.71 -1.51 -9.48
CA THR A 44 9.94 -0.61 -10.36
C THR A 44 8.57 -0.23 -9.78
N GLY A 45 8.24 -0.73 -8.59
CA GLY A 45 6.95 -0.51 -7.94
C GLY A 45 6.94 0.66 -6.95
N PRO A 46 5.75 0.95 -6.38
CA PRO A 46 5.61 1.95 -5.34
C PRO A 46 6.48 1.61 -4.11
N VAL A 47 6.87 2.64 -3.36
CA VAL A 47 7.70 2.49 -2.16
C VAL A 47 6.97 1.62 -1.15
N PHE A 48 7.65 0.59 -0.67
CA PHE A 48 7.15 -0.30 0.37
C PHE A 48 7.95 -0.14 1.65
N ARG A 49 7.27 -0.28 2.79
CA ARG A 49 7.87 -0.21 4.12
C ARG A 49 7.74 -1.57 4.80
N ARG A 50 8.80 -1.98 5.47
CA ARG A 50 8.85 -3.24 6.23
C ARG A 50 8.45 -2.94 7.67
N HIS A 51 7.22 -3.30 8.02
CA HIS A 51 6.75 -3.26 9.41
C HIS A 51 6.95 -4.66 9.97
N SER A 52 8.14 -4.91 10.53
CA SER A 52 8.57 -6.25 10.95
C SER A 52 8.45 -7.27 9.81
N ARG A 53 7.63 -8.34 9.98
CA ARG A 53 7.38 -9.36 8.96
C ARG A 53 6.46 -8.91 7.82
N TYR A 54 5.76 -7.79 7.99
CA TYR A 54 4.76 -7.34 7.03
C TYR A 54 5.32 -6.30 6.08
N VAL A 55 4.92 -6.42 4.81
CA VAL A 55 5.17 -5.38 3.81
C VAL A 55 3.92 -4.54 3.68
N GLN A 56 4.06 -3.26 4.02
CA GLN A 56 3.00 -2.27 3.97
C GLN A 56 3.36 -1.12 3.02
N TYR A 57 2.33 -0.52 2.45
CA TYR A 57 2.40 0.60 1.51
C TYR A 57 1.67 1.78 2.11
N HIS A 58 2.29 2.95 2.13
CA HIS A 58 1.57 4.17 2.51
C HIS A 58 0.71 4.64 1.33
N ILE A 59 -0.50 5.15 1.58
CA ILE A 59 -1.38 5.66 0.52
C ILE A 59 -0.67 6.77 -0.29
N ASP A 60 -0.01 7.71 0.37
CA ASP A 60 0.76 8.77 -0.33
C ASP A 60 1.88 8.23 -1.22
N ASP A 61 2.55 7.15 -0.79
CA ASP A 61 3.62 6.51 -1.57
C ASP A 61 3.03 5.82 -2.83
N LEU A 62 1.82 5.26 -2.73
CA LEU A 62 1.08 4.71 -3.88
C LEU A 62 0.62 5.79 -4.85
N ASP A 63 0.11 6.91 -4.32
CA ASP A 63 -0.34 8.05 -5.11
C ASP A 63 0.82 8.73 -5.84
N ALA A 64 1.94 8.97 -5.15
CA ALA A 64 3.14 9.53 -5.77
C ALA A 64 3.62 8.64 -6.92
N TRP A 65 3.74 7.33 -6.70
CA TRP A 65 4.14 6.39 -7.74
C TRP A 65 3.18 6.40 -8.94
N SER A 66 1.86 6.41 -8.67
CA SER A 66 0.82 6.46 -9.71
C SER A 66 0.92 7.74 -10.55
N ARG A 67 1.17 8.88 -9.91
CA ARG A 67 1.37 10.17 -10.58
C ARG A 67 2.64 10.18 -11.43
N ASP A 68 3.75 9.65 -10.91
CA ASP A 68 5.00 9.55 -11.66
C ASP A 68 4.90 8.63 -12.89
N HIS A 69 4.03 7.61 -12.82
CA HIS A 69 3.74 6.70 -13.92
C HIS A 69 2.55 7.14 -14.78
N SER A 70 1.97 8.31 -14.50
CA SER A 70 0.89 8.86 -15.32
C SER A 70 1.49 9.56 -16.54
N ALA A 71 1.10 9.11 -17.73
CA ALA A 71 1.39 9.79 -18.99
C ALA A 71 0.14 10.50 -19.48
N ARG A 72 0.25 11.78 -19.86
CA ARG A 72 -0.88 12.57 -20.40
C ARG A 72 -1.24 12.21 -21.85
N GLY A 73 -0.54 11.27 -22.46
CA GLY A 73 -0.82 10.74 -23.79
C GLY A 73 -0.04 9.46 -24.05
N LEU A 74 -0.68 8.47 -24.68
CA LEU A 74 0.06 7.39 -25.34
C LEU A 74 0.64 8.01 -26.62
N SER A 75 1.87 8.51 -26.56
CA SER A 75 2.62 8.73 -27.79
C SER A 75 2.92 7.37 -28.42
N LYS A 76 2.42 7.22 -29.64
CA LYS A 76 2.54 6.04 -30.51
C LYS A 76 3.98 5.81 -30.94
#